data_AF-A0A2N3LS32-F1
#
_entry.id   AF-A0A2N3LS32-F1
#
_cell.length_a   1.000
_cell.length_b   1.000
_cell.length_c   1.000
_cell.angle_alpha   90.00
_cell.angle_beta   90.00
_cell.angle_gamma   90.00
#
_symmetry.space_group_name_H-M   'P 1'
#
loop_
_entity.id
_entity.type
_entity.pdbx_description
1 polymer ?
#
loop_
_entity_poly.entity_id
_entity_poly.type
_entity_poly.pdbx_seq_one_letter_code
_entity_poly.pdbx_strand_id
1 'polypeptide(L)' 'MATAETIVLARGATCKTVGSCREAVELWCGGYGRADGDHDGIPFENVCHSRERVREIQAEIGCD' A
#
# COMPACT_ATOMS: atom_id res chain seq x y z
N MET A 1 2.41 -8.65 -24.30
CA MET A 1 2.79 -7.35 -23.73
C MET A 1 1.73 -6.99 -22.72
N ALA A 2 2.08 -6.95 -21.43
CA ALA A 2 1.13 -6.81 -20.34
C ALA A 2 0.48 -5.42 -20.34
N THR A 3 -0.84 -5.40 -20.31
CA THR A 3 -1.68 -4.22 -20.18
C THR A 3 -1.63 -3.76 -18.73
N ALA A 4 -0.83 -2.74 -18.44
CA ALA A 4 -0.90 -2.01 -17.18
C ALA A 4 -2.22 -1.23 -17.19
N GLU A 5 -3.23 -1.78 -16.53
CA GLU A 5 -4.46 -1.06 -16.23
C GLU A 5 -4.11 0.17 -15.40
N THR A 6 -4.29 1.31 -16.03
CA THR A 6 -4.12 2.65 -15.48
C THR A 6 -5.12 2.87 -14.34
N ILE A 7 -4.76 2.45 -13.13
CA ILE A 7 -5.39 2.98 -11.92
C ILE A 7 -4.78 4.38 -11.73
N VAL A 8 -5.46 5.39 -12.27
CA VAL A 8 -5.22 6.80 -11.92
C VAL A 8 -5.64 6.96 -10.46
N LEU A 9 -4.78 6.55 -9.54
CA LEU A 9 -4.98 6.82 -8.14
C LEU A 9 -4.67 8.30 -7.92
N ALA A 10 -5.76 9.07 -7.88
CA ALA A 10 -5.79 10.50 -7.67
C ALA A 10 -4.78 10.93 -6.60
N ARG A 11 -3.86 11.81 -7.00
CA ARG A 11 -3.31 12.94 -6.22
C ARG A 11 -3.71 12.88 -4.72
N GLY A 12 -2.94 12.16 -3.91
CA GLY A 12 -3.10 12.18 -2.46
C GLY A 12 -3.96 11.08 -1.84
N ALA A 13 -3.71 9.81 -2.20
CA ALA A 13 -3.83 8.79 -1.18
C ALA A 13 -2.85 9.18 -0.05
N THR A 14 -3.43 9.70 1.02
CA THR A 14 -2.78 10.05 2.27
C THR A 14 -3.30 9.06 3.30
N CYS A 15 -2.65 8.97 4.44
CA CYS A 15 -3.05 8.06 5.52
C CYS A 15 -4.52 8.25 5.98
N LYS A 16 -5.18 9.35 5.56
CA LYS A 16 -6.59 9.65 5.81
C LYS A 16 -7.57 9.09 4.76
N THR A 17 -7.09 8.76 3.56
CA THR A 17 -7.91 8.22 2.47
C THR A 17 -7.93 6.70 2.45
N VAL A 18 -6.95 6.04 3.07
CA VAL A 18 -6.96 4.59 3.33
C VAL A 18 -7.65 4.31 4.66
N GLY A 19 -8.67 3.46 4.69
CA GLY A 19 -9.44 3.15 5.89
C GLY A 19 -8.92 1.94 6.66
N SER A 20 -7.97 1.21 6.10
CA SER A 20 -7.45 -0.04 6.66
C SER A 20 -6.06 -0.38 6.16
N CYS A 21 -5.32 -1.15 6.95
CA CYS A 21 -3.98 -1.62 6.58
C CYS A 21 -3.99 -2.42 5.27
N ARG A 22 -5.06 -3.19 5.01
CA ARG A 22 -5.22 -3.92 3.75
C ARG A 22 -5.25 -3.00 2.54
N GLU A 23 -6.11 -1.99 2.55
CA GLU A 23 -6.17 -1.01 1.46
C GLU A 23 -4.84 -0.30 1.26
N ALA A 24 -4.14 0.03 2.36
CA ALA A 24 -2.81 0.64 2.28
C ALA A 24 -1.79 -0.25 1.57
N VAL A 25 -1.78 -1.55 1.87
CA VAL A 25 -0.89 -2.52 1.22
C VAL A 25 -1.29 -2.75 -0.24
N GLU A 26 -2.58 -2.90 -0.54
CA GLU A 26 -3.06 -3.01 -1.93
C GLU A 26 -2.63 -1.80 -2.77
N LEU A 27 -2.70 -0.60 -2.19
CA LEU A 27 -2.23 0.63 -2.81
C LEU A 27 -0.73 0.60 -3.10
N TRP A 28 0.05 0.17 -2.11
CA TRP A 28 1.50 0.11 -2.19
C TRP A 28 1.93 -0.90 -3.26
N CYS A 29 1.32 -2.08 -3.24
CA CYS A 29 1.47 -3.14 -4.23
C CYS A 29 1.00 -2.73 -5.63
N GLY A 30 0.04 -1.82 -5.73
CA GLY A 30 -0.36 -1.19 -6.98
C GLY A 30 0.69 -0.23 -7.58
N GLY A 31 1.86 -0.08 -6.95
CA GLY A 31 2.97 0.76 -7.41
C GLY A 31 2.99 2.15 -6.78
N TYR A 32 2.19 2.41 -5.75
CA TYR A 32 2.21 3.69 -5.04
C TYR A 32 3.35 3.72 -4.01
N GLY A 33 4.59 3.90 -4.47
CA GLY A 33 5.77 3.94 -3.61
C GLY A 33 5.74 5.04 -2.53
N ARG A 34 4.92 6.08 -2.70
CA ARG A 34 4.67 7.11 -1.68
C ARG A 34 3.84 6.62 -0.49
N ALA A 35 3.30 5.40 -0.51
CA ALA A 35 2.63 4.81 0.64
C ALA A 35 3.59 4.64 1.82
N ASP A 36 4.85 4.31 1.53
CA ASP A 36 5.98 4.15 2.46
C ASP A 36 6.93 5.33 2.25
N GLY A 37 6.56 6.50 2.77
CA GLY A 37 7.28 7.75 2.54
C GLY A 37 8.63 7.82 3.26
N ASP A 38 8.76 7.09 4.37
CA ASP A 38 9.95 7.02 5.21
C ASP A 38 10.76 5.71 5.04
N HIS A 39 10.32 4.83 4.13
CA HIS A 39 11.06 3.64 3.67
C HIS A 39 11.37 2.63 4.78
N ASP A 40 10.58 2.64 5.84
CA ASP A 40 10.62 1.72 6.96
C ASP A 40 9.87 0.41 6.67
N GLY A 41 9.15 0.37 5.53
CA GLY A 41 8.40 -0.79 5.05
C GLY A 41 7.04 -0.96 5.72
N ILE A 42 6.45 0.15 6.17
CA ILE A 42 5.08 0.22 6.70
C ILE A 42 4.31 1.27 5.89
N PRO A 43 3.45 0.85 4.93
CA PRO A 43 2.63 1.80 4.20
C PRO A 43 1.56 2.40 5.13
N PHE A 44 1.51 3.73 5.19
CA PHE A 44 0.54 4.48 6.00
C PHE A 44 0.41 3.98 7.46
N GLU A 45 1.38 4.37 8.31
CA GLU A 45 1.46 4.05 9.75
C GLU A 45 0.17 4.27 10.58
N ASN A 46 -0.71 5.16 10.11
CA ASN A 46 -2.00 5.44 10.75
C ASN A 46 -2.96 4.23 10.72
N VAL A 47 -2.83 3.34 9.73
CA VAL A 47 -3.66 2.15 9.58
C VAL A 47 -2.85 0.86 9.73
N CYS A 48 -1.59 0.84 9.29
CA CYS A 48 -0.68 -0.26 9.50
C CYS A 48 0.25 0.06 10.69
N HIS A 49 0.09 -0.64 11.80
CA HIS A 49 0.90 -0.40 13.00
C HIS A 49 2.15 -1.30 13.10
N SER A 50 2.33 -2.25 12.18
CA SER A 50 3.44 -3.22 12.27
C SER A 50 3.80 -3.80 10.91
N ARG A 51 5.11 -4.00 10.68
CA ARG A 51 5.66 -4.63 9.47
C ARG A 51 5.19 -6.07 9.29
N GLU A 52 4.98 -6.80 10.39
CA GLU A 52 4.49 -8.18 10.34
C GLU A 52 3.10 -8.22 9.70
N ARG A 53 2.19 -7.34 10.13
CA ARG A 53 0.85 -7.21 9.55
C ARG A 53 0.89 -6.88 8.06
N VAL A 54 1.80 -6.00 7.67
CA VAL A 54 2.02 -5.61 6.27
C VAL A 54 2.51 -6.81 5.45
N ARG A 55 3.46 -7.59 5.95
CA ARG A 55 3.94 -8.83 5.30
C ARG A 55 2.86 -9.91 5.21
N GLU A 56 2.05 -10.10 6.25
CA GLU A 56 0.92 -11.04 6.19
C GLU A 56 0.00 -10.68 5.03
N ILE A 57 -0.39 -9.41 4.94
CA ILE A 57 -1.28 -8.92 3.88
C ILE A 57 -0.60 -9.00 2.50
N GLN A 58 0.68 -8.65 2.39
CA GLN A 58 1.47 -8.81 1.16
C GLN A 58 1.48 -10.28 0.70
N ALA A 59 1.65 -11.23 1.62
CA ALA A 59 1.58 -12.66 1.32
C ALA A 59 0.16 -13.11 0.95
N GLU A 60 -0.88 -12.54 1.57
CA GLU A 60 -2.28 -12.80 1.20
C GLU A 60 -2.58 -12.32 -0.24
N ILE A 61 -2.06 -11.16 -0.64
CA ILE A 61 -2.33 -10.54 -1.94
C ILE A 61 -1.35 -11.05 -3.03
N GLY A 62 -0.19 -11.58 -2.65
CA GLY A 62 0.83 -12.07 -3.57
C GLY A 62 1.73 -10.98 -4.14
N CYS A 63 2.09 -10.00 -3.32
CA CYS A 63 2.98 -8.88 -3.65
C CYS A 63 4.19 -8.91 -2.72
N ASP A 64 5.40 -8.68 -3.24
CA ASP A 64 6.69 -8.72 -2.53
C ASP A 64 7.57 -7.52 -2.91
#